data_AF-A0A4Y9F939-F1
#
_entry.id   AF-A0A4Y9F939-F1
#
_cell.length_a   1.000
_cell.length_b   1.000
_cell.length_c   1.000
_cell.angle_alpha   90.00
_cell.angle_beta   90.00
_cell.angle_gamma   90.00
#
_symmetry.space_group_name_H-M   'P 1'
#
loop_
_entity.id
_entity.type
_entity.pdbx_description
1 polymer ?
#
loop_
_entity_poly.entity_id
_entity_poly.type
_entity_poly.pdbx_seq_one_letter_code
_entity_poly.pdbx_strand_id
1 'polypeptide(L)' 'MKLKVLVEYHPELEGAHEPYVARLLDYPELQGYGHTPEEAVQDALSFLEEHLGRPLRVLRQEAELEVA' A
#
# COMPACT_ATOMS: atom_id res chain seq x y z
N MET A 1 -5.80 -11.83 -10.26
CA MET A 1 -4.83 -12.13 -9.19
C MET A 1 -5.29 -11.36 -7.97
N LYS A 2 -5.35 -11.97 -6.78
CA LYS A 2 -5.62 -11.23 -5.54
C LYS A 2 -4.27 -10.80 -4.98
N LEU A 3 -4.04 -9.49 -4.87
CA LEU A 3 -2.84 -8.92 -4.28
C LEU A 3 -3.10 -8.71 -2.79
N LYS A 4 -2.20 -9.18 -1.94
CA LYS A 4 -2.28 -8.92 -0.50
C LYS A 4 -1.34 -7.78 -0.14
N VAL A 5 -1.88 -6.78 0.55
CA VAL A 5 -1.12 -5.62 1.04
C VAL A 5 -1.19 -5.61 2.55
N LEU A 6 -0.05 -5.47 3.21
CA LEU A 6 0.05 -5.23 4.64
C LEU A 6 0.36 -3.75 4.84
N VAL A 7 -0.42 -3.07 5.68
CA VAL A 7 -0.16 -1.67 6.05
C VAL A 7 0.23 -1.62 7.52
N GLU A 8 1.36 -0.99 7.82
CA GLU A 8 1.87 -0.79 9.16
C GLU A 8 1.97 0.70 9.47
N TYR A 9 1.67 1.03 10.72
CA TYR A 9 1.78 2.38 11.25
C TYR A 9 3.01 2.49 12.14
N HIS A 10 3.85 3.48 11.84
CA HIS A 10 5.10 3.80 12.51
C HIS A 10 4.99 5.15 13.20
N PRO A 11 4.50 5.22 14.46
CA PRO A 11 4.31 6.48 15.19
C PRO A 11 5.61 7.25 15.38
N GLU A 12 6.76 6.57 15.37
CA GLU A 12 8.08 7.20 15.45
C GLU A 12 8.42 8.11 14.27
N LEU A 13 7.69 7.99 13.15
CA LEU A 13 7.86 8.81 11.94
C LEU A 13 6.90 10.00 11.90
N GLU A 14 5.91 10.05 12.79
CA GLU A 14 4.85 11.04 12.77
C GLU A 14 5.40 12.47 12.98
N GLY A 15 5.05 13.38 12.07
CA GLY A 15 5.48 14.79 12.09
C GLY A 15 6.83 15.08 11.42
N ALA A 16 7.62 14.05 11.08
CA ALA A 16 8.87 14.19 10.33
C ALA A 16 8.82 13.53 8.94
N HIS A 17 8.11 12.40 8.82
CA HIS A 17 8.03 11.58 7.61
C HIS A 17 6.62 10.99 7.43
N GLU A 18 6.44 10.19 6.38
CA GLU A 18 5.26 9.36 6.15
C GLU A 18 5.22 8.19 7.14
N PRO A 19 4.25 8.13 8.08
CA PRO A 19 4.21 7.10 9.11
C PRO A 19 3.52 5.81 8.68
N TYR A 20 2.85 5.78 7.51
CA TYR A 20 2.25 4.55 6.99
C TYR A 20 3.16 3.91 5.96
N VAL A 21 3.42 2.62 6.15
CA VAL A 21 4.22 1.80 5.23
C VAL A 21 3.33 0.66 4.72
N ALA A 22 3.14 0.59 3.41
CA ALA A 22 2.40 -0.48 2.75
C ALA A 22 3.37 -1.44 2.06
N ARG A 23 3.30 -2.73 2.37
CA ARG A 23 4.12 -3.78 1.77
C ARG A 23 3.28 -4.74 0.96
N LEU A 24 3.71 -5.03 -0.26
CA LEU A 24 3.07 -6.04 -1.10
C LEU A 24 3.58 -7.43 -0.71
N LEU A 25 2.72 -8.30 -0.18
CA LEU A 25 3.18 -9.59 0.36
C LEU A 25 3.77 -10.52 -0.71
N ASP A 26 3.27 -10.40 -1.93
CA ASP A 26 3.78 -11.17 -3.08
C ASP A 26 5.05 -10.55 -3.69
N TYR A 27 5.38 -9.30 -3.32
CA TYR A 27 6.52 -8.51 -3.79
C TYR A 27 7.12 -7.69 -2.62
N PRO A 28 7.75 -8.34 -1.62
CA PRO A 28 8.17 -7.69 -0.38
C PRO A 28 9.24 -6.61 -0.56
N GLU A 29 9.93 -6.60 -1.70
CA GLU A 29 10.84 -5.55 -2.14
C GLU A 29 10.14 -4.26 -2.56
N LEU A 30 8.83 -4.33 -2.85
CA LEU A 30 8.01 -3.19 -3.22
C LEU A 30 7.23 -2.70 -1.99
N GLN A 31 7.55 -1.46 -1.60
CA GLN A 31 6.98 -0.81 -0.43
C GLN A 31 6.56 0.60 -0.82
N GLY A 32 5.41 1.03 -0.32
CA GLY A 32 4.90 2.38 -0.47
C GLY A 32 4.79 3.10 0.85
N TYR A 33 4.87 4.43 0.80
CA TYR A 33 4.87 5.30 1.96
C TYR A 33 3.76 6.34 1.84
N GLY A 34 3.15 6.72 2.95
CA GLY A 34 2.08 7.73 2.95
C GLY A 34 1.81 8.37 4.32
N HIS A 35 1.17 9.53 4.29
CA HIS A 35 0.59 10.15 5.49
C HIS A 35 -0.75 9.52 5.89
N THR A 36 -1.34 8.73 4.99
CA THR A 36 -2.51 7.90 5.25
C THR A 36 -2.28 6.46 4.77
N PRO A 37 -3.03 5.46 5.30
CA PRO A 37 -3.01 4.10 4.78
C PRO A 37 -3.25 4.02 3.27
N GLU A 38 -4.19 4.81 2.76
CA GLU A 38 -4.58 4.84 1.35
C GLU A 38 -3.45 5.36 0.46
N GLU A 39 -2.75 6.41 0.90
CA GLU A 39 -1.58 6.95 0.21
C GLU A 39 -0.46 5.91 0.12
N ALA A 40 -0.14 5.25 1.24
CA ALA A 40 0.90 4.22 1.26
C ALA A 40 0.56 3.06 0.31
N VAL A 41 -0.71 2.63 0.29
CA VAL A 41 -1.19 1.59 -0.63
C VAL A 41 -1.08 2.04 -2.08
N GLN A 42 -1.49 3.27 -2.40
CA GLN A 42 -1.43 3.80 -3.75
C GLN A 42 0.02 3.93 -4.25
N ASP A 43 0.93 4.36 -3.39
CA ASP A 43 2.36 4.43 -3.68
C ASP A 43 2.94 3.03 -3.95
N ALA A 44 2.63 2.05 -3.10
CA ALA A 44 3.06 0.66 -3.28
C ALA A 44 2.55 0.05 -4.60
N LEU A 45 1.29 0.35 -4.96
CA LEU A 45 0.71 -0.09 -6.23
C LEU A 45 1.38 0.57 -7.43
N SER A 46 1.81 1.83 -7.31
CA SER A 46 2.51 2.54 -8.38
C SER A 46 3.86 1.89 -8.68
N PHE A 47 4.61 1.50 -7.63
CA PHE A 47 5.83 0.70 -7.81
C PHE A 47 5.57 -0.67 -8.46
N LEU A 48 4.43 -1.30 -8.15
CA LEU A 48 4.05 -2.55 -8.80
C LEU A 48 3.72 -2.36 -10.28
N GLU A 49 3.06 -1.27 -10.67
CA GLU A 49 2.82 -0.94 -12.08
C GLU A 49 4.12 -0.78 -12.86
N GLU A 50 5.09 -0.06 -12.28
CA GLU A 50 6.43 0.12 -12.85
C GLU A 50 7.17 -1.21 -12.95
N HIS A 51 7.18 -2.01 -11.89
CA HIS A 51 7.83 -3.32 -11.85
C HIS A 51 7.27 -4.28 -12.91
N LEU A 52 5.95 -4.29 -13.11
CA LEU A 52 5.30 -5.15 -14.09
C LEU A 52 5.34 -4.60 -15.53
N GLY A 53 5.75 -3.33 -15.72
CA GLY A 53 5.77 -2.66 -17.02
C GLY A 53 4.40 -2.56 -17.69
N ARG A 54 3.30 -2.60 -16.91
CA ARG A 54 1.93 -2.56 -17.42
C ARG A 54 0.98 -1.94 -16.39
N PRO A 55 -0.07 -1.22 -16.84
CA PRO A 55 -1.02 -0.59 -15.93
C PRO A 55 -1.85 -1.64 -15.17
N LEU A 56 -2.03 -1.44 -13.86
CA LEU A 56 -2.91 -2.25 -13.04
C LEU A 56 -4.34 -1.72 -13.20
N ARG A 57 -5.21 -2.53 -13.80
CA ARG A 57 -6.66 -2.25 -13.73
C ARG A 57 -7.18 -2.67 -12.37
N VAL A 58 -7.34 -1.71 -11.47
CA VAL A 58 -8.03 -1.93 -10.19
C VAL A 58 -9.51 -2.21 -10.46
N LEU A 59 -9.87 -3.49 -10.49
CA LEU A 59 -11.27 -3.93 -10.48
C LEU A 59 -11.73 -3.87 -9.03
N ARG A 60 -12.40 -2.78 -8.66
CA ARG A 60 -12.95 -2.49 -7.33
C ARG A 60 -13.61 -3.74 -6.72
N GLN A 61 -13.07 -4.25 -5.62
CA GLN A 61 -13.68 -5.34 -4.83
C GLN A 61 -13.61 -5.00 -3.34
N GLU A 62 -14.80 -4.80 -2.77
CA GLU A 62 -15.23 -4.98 -1.38
C GLU A 62 -14.22 -4.60 -0.29
N ALA A 63 -14.29 -3.34 0.17
CA ALA A 63 -13.81 -2.98 1.49
C ALA A 63 -14.92 -3.32 2.51
N GLU A 64 -14.88 -4.51 3.11
CA GLU A 64 -15.55 -4.75 4.38
C GLU A 64 -14.68 -4.13 5.48
N LEU A 65 -15.09 -2.94 5.94
CA LEU A 65 -14.60 -2.34 7.17
C LEU A 65 -15.41 -2.89 8.35
N GLU A 66 -14.85 -3.82 9.11
CA GLU A 66 -15.28 -4.05 10.49
C GLU A 66 -14.52 -3.08 11.39
N VAL A 67 -15.27 -2.18 12.04
CA VAL A 67 -14.77 -1.31 13.10
C VAL A 67 -15.15 -1.98 14.43
N ALA A 68 -14.15 -2.30 15.25
CA ALA A 68 -14.33 -2.75 16.63
C ALA A 68 -14.42 -1.56 17.60
#